data_AF-A0A0X7BEU4-F1
#
_entry.id   AF-A0A0X7BEU4-F1
#
_cell.length_a   1.000
_cell.length_b   1.000
_cell.length_c   1.000
_cell.angle_alpha   90.00
_cell.angle_beta   90.00
_cell.angle_gamma   90.00
#
_symmetry.space_group_name_H-M   'P 1'
#
loop_
_entity.id
_entity.type
_entity.pdbx_description
1 polymer ?
#
loop_
_entity_poly.entity_id
_entity_poly.type
_entity_poly.pdbx_seq_one_letter_code
_entity_poly.pdbx_strand_id
1 'polypeptide(L)'
;MEQKTNENKITFDLINGTFLPQETMEIINHIIQKKIDFHEIRNFSELIRFGISNENSPQRIATLASHRKALNRYLKNAKASNELLDIKATISIVPSSIITL
;
A
#
# COMPACT_ATOMS: atom_id res chain seq x y z
N MET A 1 35.19 4.75 15.26
CA MET A 1 33.77 4.84 15.67
C MET A 1 32.99 3.92 14.74
N GLU A 2 32.66 2.73 15.22
CA GLU A 2 32.05 1.66 14.43
C GLU A 2 30.55 1.90 14.28
N GLN A 3 30.07 1.88 13.03
CA GLN A 3 28.65 1.81 12.72
C GLN A 3 28.21 0.36 12.92
N LYS A 4 27.39 0.09 13.93
CA LYS A 4 26.72 -1.20 14.10
C LYS A 4 25.57 -1.29 13.10
N THR A 5 25.77 -2.02 12.02
CA THR A 5 24.73 -2.38 11.05
C THR A 5 23.76 -3.36 11.70
N ASN A 6 22.46 -3.08 11.69
CA ASN A 6 21.42 -4.10 11.91
C ASN A 6 21.23 -4.82 10.57
N GLU A 7 21.92 -5.95 10.38
CA GLU A 7 22.36 -6.47 9.07
C GLU A 7 21.33 -7.16 8.14
N ASN A 8 20.01 -7.06 8.33
CA ASN A 8 19.08 -7.69 7.37
C ASN A 8 17.84 -6.85 7.01
N LYS A 9 17.96 -5.53 6.96
CA LYS A 9 16.90 -4.67 6.40
C LYS A 9 17.20 -4.36 4.94
N ILE A 10 16.32 -4.75 4.02
CA ILE A 10 16.39 -4.33 2.62
C ILE A 10 15.26 -3.35 2.33
N THR A 11 15.59 -2.29 1.59
CA THR A 11 14.68 -1.17 1.30
C THR A 11 14.65 -0.90 -0.20
N PHE A 12 13.46 -0.74 -0.77
CA PHE A 12 13.25 -0.42 -2.19
C PHE A 12 12.34 0.79 -2.33
N ASP A 13 12.74 1.77 -3.13
CA ASP A 13 11.86 2.87 -3.49
C ASP A 13 10.91 2.44 -4.61
N LEU A 14 9.61 2.52 -4.34
CA LEU A 14 8.54 2.22 -5.29
C LEU A 14 8.09 3.48 -6.04
N ILE A 15 8.13 4.64 -5.36
CA ILE A 15 7.85 5.95 -5.93
C ILE A 15 8.83 6.95 -5.30
N ASN A 16 9.48 7.74 -6.14
CA ASN A 16 10.28 8.87 -5.71
C ASN A 16 10.23 9.95 -6.80
N GLY A 17 9.48 11.01 -6.57
CA GLY A 17 9.37 12.11 -7.52
C GLY A 17 8.30 13.13 -7.18
N THR A 18 8.26 14.19 -7.99
CA THR A 18 7.30 15.28 -7.92
C THR A 18 6.31 15.15 -9.06
N PHE A 19 5.03 15.18 -8.76
CA PHE A 19 3.96 14.88 -9.72
C PHE A 19 2.85 15.91 -9.65
N LEU A 20 2.12 16.06 -10.76
CA LEU A 20 0.84 16.76 -10.75
C LEU A 20 -0.20 15.95 -9.94
N PRO A 21 -1.19 16.61 -9.31
CA PRO A 21 -2.23 15.92 -8.55
C PRO A 21 -2.97 14.83 -9.34
N GLN A 22 -3.10 15.00 -10.66
CA GLN A 22 -3.71 13.99 -11.53
C GLN A 22 -2.82 12.76 -11.72
N GLU A 23 -1.53 12.96 -11.98
CA GLU A 23 -0.54 11.88 -12.10
C GLU A 23 -0.41 11.12 -10.78
N THR A 24 -0.36 11.84 -9.67
CA THR A 24 -0.44 11.25 -8.32
C THR A 24 -1.67 10.38 -8.14
N MET A 25 -2.83 10.90 -8.58
CA MET A 25 -4.10 10.19 -8.44
C MET A 25 -4.07 8.88 -9.23
N GLU A 26 -3.51 8.88 -10.43
CA GLU A 26 -3.37 7.68 -11.26
C GLU A 26 -2.43 6.66 -10.62
N ILE A 27 -1.21 7.08 -10.24
CA ILE A 27 -0.19 6.19 -9.68
C ILE A 27 -0.66 5.53 -8.38
N ILE A 28 -1.13 6.32 -7.41
CA ILE A 28 -1.49 5.78 -6.10
C ILE A 28 -2.79 4.98 -6.16
N ASN A 29 -3.79 5.41 -6.95
CA ASN A 29 -5.01 4.61 -7.09
C ASN A 29 -4.72 3.26 -7.73
N HIS A 30 -3.80 3.19 -8.70
CA HIS A 30 -3.38 1.92 -9.29
C HIS A 30 -2.81 0.97 -8.23
N ILE A 31 -1.89 1.44 -7.39
CA ILE A 31 -1.28 0.64 -6.33
C ILE A 31 -2.32 0.16 -5.31
N ILE A 32 -3.21 1.05 -4.87
CA ILE A 32 -4.26 0.68 -3.90
C ILE A 32 -5.22 -0.33 -4.52
N GLN A 33 -5.63 -0.15 -5.78
CA GLN A 33 -6.52 -1.07 -6.47
C GLN A 33 -5.88 -2.46 -6.62
N LYS A 34 -4.61 -2.54 -7.05
CA LYS A 34 -3.90 -3.82 -7.14
C LYS A 34 -3.84 -4.57 -5.81
N LYS A 35 -3.76 -3.84 -4.69
CA LYS A 35 -3.79 -4.44 -3.35
C LYS A 35 -5.18 -4.93 -2.96
N ILE A 36 -6.24 -4.20 -3.34
CA ILE A 36 -7.62 -4.64 -3.17
C ILE A 36 -7.85 -5.92 -3.98
N ASP A 37 -7.51 -5.91 -5.27
CA ASP A 37 -7.67 -7.07 -6.18
C ASP A 37 -6.98 -8.31 -5.60
N PHE A 38 -5.76 -8.16 -5.07
CA PHE A 38 -5.03 -9.25 -4.41
C PHE A 38 -5.83 -9.87 -3.26
N HIS A 39 -6.43 -9.04 -2.39
CA HIS A 39 -7.21 -9.53 -1.26
C HIS A 39 -8.54 -10.15 -1.69
N GLU A 40 -9.18 -9.63 -2.74
CA GLU A 40 -10.40 -10.20 -3.31
C GLU A 40 -10.16 -11.58 -3.90
N ILE A 41 -9.12 -11.71 -4.75
CA ILE A 41 -8.73 -12.98 -5.37
C ILE A 41 -8.35 -14.01 -4.30
N ARG A 42 -7.58 -13.59 -3.28
CA ARG A 42 -7.19 -14.48 -2.19
C ARG A 42 -8.39 -14.96 -1.37
N ASN A 43 -9.29 -14.05 -1.00
CA ASN A 43 -10.51 -14.41 -0.27
C ASN A 43 -11.38 -15.39 -1.06
N PHE A 44 -11.56 -15.13 -2.36
CA PHE A 44 -12.29 -16.02 -3.25
C PHE A 44 -11.64 -17.40 -3.34
N SER A 45 -10.32 -17.45 -3.52
CA SER A 45 -9.56 -18.70 -3.61
C SER A 45 -9.67 -19.54 -2.32
N GLU A 46 -9.61 -18.90 -1.15
CA GLU A 46 -9.76 -19.58 0.14
C GLU A 46 -11.19 -20.09 0.36
N LEU A 47 -12.20 -19.30 -0.02
CA LEU A 47 -13.61 -19.70 0.04
C LEU A 47 -13.87 -20.93 -0.83
N ILE A 48 -13.36 -20.96 -2.07
CA ILE A 48 -13.52 -22.12 -2.96
C ILE A 48 -12.80 -23.36 -2.41
N ARG A 49 -11.58 -23.20 -1.89
CA ARG A 49 -10.75 -24.34 -1.47
C ARG A 49 -11.19 -24.96 -0.14
N PHE A 50 -11.68 -24.14 0.78
CA PHE A 50 -11.92 -24.56 2.16
C PHE A 50 -13.35 -24.33 2.65
N GLY A 51 -14.19 -23.62 1.89
CA GLY A 51 -15.53 -23.22 2.34
C GLY A 51 -15.53 -22.15 3.45
N ILE A 52 -14.37 -21.55 3.73
CA ILE A 52 -14.19 -20.57 4.80
C ILE A 52 -13.77 -19.24 4.18
N SER A 53 -14.47 -18.15 4.53
CA SER A 53 -14.03 -16.81 4.15
C SER A 53 -12.86 -16.38 5.04
N ASN A 54 -11.84 -15.76 4.46
CA ASN A 54 -10.77 -15.17 5.24
C ASN A 54 -11.26 -13.86 5.84
N GLU A 55 -11.66 -13.85 7.11
CA GLU A 55 -12.21 -12.64 7.73
C GLU A 55 -11.30 -11.42 7.52
N ASN A 56 -9.98 -11.59 7.60
CA ASN A 56 -9.00 -10.50 7.43
C ASN A 56 -9.04 -9.81 6.05
N SER A 57 -9.52 -10.48 5.00
CA SER A 57 -9.49 -9.93 3.64
C SER A 57 -10.56 -8.85 3.44
N PRO A 58 -11.85 -9.05 3.80
CA PRO A 58 -12.86 -8.00 3.85
C PRO A 58 -12.47 -6.75 4.65
N GLN A 59 -11.95 -6.85 5.89
CA GLN A 59 -11.59 -5.61 6.61
C GLN A 59 -10.40 -4.90 5.96
N ARG A 60 -9.47 -5.66 5.38
CA ARG A 60 -8.35 -5.05 4.64
C ARG A 60 -8.82 -4.32 3.40
N ILE A 61 -9.75 -4.89 2.62
CA ILE A 61 -10.37 -4.25 1.46
C ILE A 61 -11.09 -2.96 1.89
N ALA A 62 -11.90 -3.01 2.95
CA ALA A 62 -12.62 -1.85 3.47
C ALA A 62 -11.67 -0.71 3.89
N THR A 63 -10.56 -1.06 4.57
CA THR A 63 -9.53 -0.10 4.98
C THR A 63 -8.88 0.56 3.77
N LEU A 64 -8.48 -0.22 2.76
CA LEU A 64 -7.87 0.29 1.53
C LEU A 64 -8.83 1.18 0.74
N ALA A 65 -10.12 0.80 0.65
CA ALA A 65 -11.14 1.62 0.01
C ALA A 65 -11.37 2.95 0.73
N SER A 66 -11.34 2.95 2.07
CA SER A 66 -11.42 4.17 2.88
C SER A 66 -10.22 5.10 2.65
N HIS A 67 -8.99 4.55 2.68
CA HIS A 67 -7.77 5.31 2.39
C HIS A 67 -7.80 5.91 0.98
N ARG A 68 -8.26 5.13 -0.01
CA ARG A 68 -8.42 5.61 -1.39
C ARG A 68 -9.36 6.81 -1.48
N LYS A 69 -10.50 6.76 -0.76
CA LYS A 69 -11.48 7.85 -0.72
C LYS A 69 -10.89 9.11 -0.06
N ALA A 70 -10.16 8.94 1.04
CA ALA A 70 -9.50 10.05 1.73
C ALA A 70 -8.44 10.72 0.84
N LEU A 71 -7.59 9.91 0.18
CA LEU A 71 -6.59 10.39 -0.76
C LEU A 71 -7.23 11.16 -1.93
N ASN A 72 -8.24 10.60 -2.58
CA ASN A 72 -8.92 11.27 -3.69
C ASN A 72 -9.54 12.61 -3.27
N ARG A 73 -9.97 12.75 -2.01
CA ARG A 73 -10.43 14.04 -1.48
C ARG A 73 -9.27 15.03 -1.33
N TYR A 74 -8.14 14.58 -0.77
CA TYR A 74 -6.94 15.40 -0.65
C TYR A 74 -6.44 15.91 -2.02
N LEU A 75 -6.33 15.02 -3.00
CA LEU A 75 -5.82 15.35 -4.34
C LEU A 75 -6.74 16.30 -5.10
N LYS A 76 -8.05 16.23 -4.89
CA LYS A 76 -9.00 17.20 -5.45
C LYS A 76 -8.75 18.62 -4.91
N ASN A 77 -8.41 18.74 -3.63
CA ASN A 77 -8.10 20.04 -3.03
C ASN A 77 -6.75 20.57 -3.55
N ALA A 78 -5.72 19.73 -3.62
CA ALA A 78 -4.41 20.09 -4.17
C ALA A 78 -4.46 20.51 -5.65
N LYS A 79 -5.37 19.89 -6.43
CA LYS A 79 -5.65 20.31 -7.81
C LYS A 79 -6.22 21.73 -7.88
N ALA A 80 -7.05 22.13 -6.91
CA ALA A 80 -7.65 23.46 -6.87
C ALA A 80 -6.62 24.56 -6.53
N SER A 81 -5.56 24.22 -5.80
CA SER A 81 -4.44 25.12 -5.49
C SER A 81 -3.28 25.06 -6.49
N ASN A 82 -3.38 24.21 -7.52
CA ASN A 82 -2.38 24.03 -8.57
C ASN A 82 -0.98 23.67 -8.02
N GLU A 83 -0.95 22.90 -6.93
CA GLU A 83 0.27 22.47 -6.25
C GLU A 83 0.89 21.24 -6.93
N LEU A 84 2.22 21.20 -6.98
CA LEU A 84 2.97 19.98 -7.25
C LEU A 84 3.11 19.16 -5.95
N LEU A 85 3.05 17.83 -6.08
CA LEU A 85 3.08 16.92 -4.95
C LEU A 85 4.33 16.06 -4.97
N ASP A 86 5.12 16.14 -3.90
CA ASP A 86 6.24 15.24 -3.66
C ASP A 86 5.75 13.93 -3.07
N ILE A 87 6.10 12.83 -3.73
CA ILE A 87 5.63 11.50 -3.35
C ILE A 87 6.80 10.56 -3.16
N LYS A 88 6.84 9.98 -1.97
CA LYS A 88 7.79 8.97 -1.59
C LYS A 88 7.07 7.73 -1.08
N ALA A 89 7.29 6.60 -1.73
CA ALA A 89 6.82 5.31 -1.29
C ALA A 89 7.99 4.34 -1.26
N THR A 90 8.23 3.75 -0.10
CA THR A 90 9.37 2.86 0.13
C THR A 90 8.87 1.58 0.77
N ILE A 91 9.29 0.44 0.24
CA ILE A 91 9.04 -0.88 0.82
C ILE A 91 10.27 -1.27 1.64
N SER A 92 10.05 -1.60 2.91
CA SER A 92 11.09 -2.14 3.80
C SER A 92 10.76 -3.58 4.17
N ILE A 93 11.69 -4.49 3.92
CA ILE A 93 11.60 -5.89 4.34
C ILE A 93 12.56 -6.08 5.50
N VAL A 94 12.02 -6.56 6.62
CA VAL A 94 12.76 -6.91 7.82
C VAL A 94 12.39 -8.34 8.22
N PRO A 95 13.36 -9.21 8.55
CA PRO A 95 13.07 -10.49 9.17
C PRO A 95 12.27 -10.25 10.44
N SER A 96 11.07 -10.82 10.50
CA SER A 96 10.35 -10.95 11.76
C SER A 96 10.81 -12.26 12.37
N SER A 97 11.47 -12.23 13.53
CA SER A 97 11.89 -13.44 14.24
C SER A 97 10.67 -14.35 14.41
N ILE A 98 10.71 -15.53 13.80
CA ILE A 98 9.67 -16.56 14.00
C ILE A 98 9.80 -17.07 15.43
N ILE A 99 8.66 -17.09 16.11
CA ILE A 99 8.45 -17.69 17.44
C ILE A 99 8.91 -19.15 17.40
N THR A 100 9.79 -19.50 18.34
CA THR A 100 10.25 -20.87 18.62
C THR A 100 9.05 -21.81 18.81
N LEU A 101 9.04 -22.93 18.08
CA LEU A 101 8.09 -24.04 18.26
C LEU A 101 8.16 -24.63 19.67
#